data_AF-A0A7C5MJF6-F1
#
_entry.id   AF-A0A7C5MJF6-F1
#
_cell.length_a   1.000
_cell.length_b   1.000
_cell.length_c   1.000
_cell.angle_alpha   90.00
_cell.angle_beta   90.00
_cell.angle_gamma   90.00
#
_symmetry.space_group_name_H-M   'P 1'
#
loop_
_entity.id
_entity.type
_entity.pdbx_description
1 polymer ?
#
loop_
_entity_poly.entity_id
_entity_poly.type
_entity_poly.pdbx_seq_one_letter_code
_entity_poly.pdbx_strand_id
1 'polypeptide(L)'
;DSASFSFRNGSGLYDANRISARAVVRFLDFVRTSPVGPVLIEALPVAGVDGTLKSRFQNTPLAGRVRAKTGTLDDAVSLAGFMKDTAGQEIPFAILVSRPKLNAQSARKAIDDALLFASGYMQQPGPRRPPQHKRASPTH
;
A
#
# COMPACT_ATOMS: atom_id res chain seq x y z
N ASP A 1 12.45 7.46 -18.49
CA ASP A 1 13.14 6.26 -18.00
C ASP A 1 12.41 5.63 -16.83
N SER A 2 11.72 4.53 -17.11
CA SER A 2 10.99 3.75 -16.10
C SER A 2 11.59 2.35 -16.13
N ALA A 3 12.43 2.01 -15.15
CA ALA A 3 13.09 0.72 -15.07
C ALA A 3 12.05 -0.42 -14.99
N SER A 4 11.92 -1.19 -16.06
CA SER A 4 11.18 -2.45 -16.10
C SER A 4 12.09 -3.57 -15.59
N PHE A 5 11.70 -4.20 -14.48
CA PHE A 5 12.46 -5.30 -13.88
C PHE A 5 11.95 -6.64 -14.44
N SER A 6 12.85 -7.48 -14.96
CA SER A 6 12.57 -8.81 -15.50
C SER A 6 13.72 -9.74 -15.12
N PHE A 7 13.42 -10.94 -14.60
CA PHE A 7 14.42 -12.01 -14.44
C PHE A 7 13.80 -13.41 -14.65
N ARG A 8 14.48 -14.20 -15.49
CA ARG A 8 14.31 -15.65 -15.81
C ARG A 8 15.72 -16.27 -15.62
N ASN A 9 16.03 -17.50 -15.20
CA ASN A 9 15.36 -18.71 -14.69
C ASN A 9 16.41 -19.42 -13.78
N GLY A 10 16.05 -20.35 -12.87
CA GLY A 10 16.14 -21.79 -13.17
C GLY A 10 15.98 -22.70 -11.92
N SER A 11 15.11 -22.33 -10.95
CA SER A 11 14.82 -23.17 -9.76
C SER A 11 13.35 -23.11 -9.28
N GLY A 12 12.41 -22.78 -10.18
CA GLY A 12 11.06 -22.29 -9.85
C GLY A 12 10.85 -20.79 -10.16
N LEU A 13 11.91 -20.16 -10.65
CA LEU A 13 12.12 -18.75 -11.01
C LEU A 13 11.37 -18.24 -12.25
N TYR A 14 10.43 -19.01 -12.83
CA TYR A 14 9.54 -18.46 -13.87
C TYR A 14 8.30 -17.76 -13.26
N ASP A 15 8.03 -17.98 -11.97
CA ASP A 15 7.06 -17.24 -11.16
C ASP A 15 7.62 -15.93 -10.56
N ALA A 16 8.87 -15.58 -10.90
CA ALA A 16 9.68 -14.48 -10.35
C ALA A 16 9.23 -13.04 -10.76
N ASN A 17 8.00 -12.85 -11.25
CA ASN A 17 7.43 -11.51 -11.50
C ASN A 17 6.38 -11.08 -10.45
N ARG A 18 6.28 -11.78 -9.31
CA ARG A 18 5.31 -11.45 -8.25
C ARG A 18 6.00 -11.15 -6.93
N ILE A 19 6.46 -9.91 -6.76
CA ILE A 19 6.58 -9.35 -5.41
C ILE A 19 5.18 -9.45 -4.78
N SER A 20 5.05 -10.12 -3.63
CA SER A 20 3.76 -10.23 -2.95
C SER A 20 3.38 -8.91 -2.27
N ALA A 21 2.07 -8.61 -2.18
CA ALA A 21 1.59 -7.43 -1.45
C ALA A 21 2.11 -7.39 0.00
N ARG A 22 2.21 -8.56 0.65
CA ARG A 22 2.77 -8.69 2.00
C ARG A 22 4.26 -8.30 2.04
N ALA A 23 5.05 -8.66 1.04
CA ALA A 23 6.45 -8.26 0.98
C ALA A 23 6.59 -6.73 0.83
N VAL A 24 5.76 -6.11 0.00
CA VAL A 24 5.73 -4.64 -0.15
C VAL A 24 5.34 -3.97 1.16
N VAL A 25 4.29 -4.43 1.84
CA VAL A 25 3.88 -3.87 3.13
C VAL A 25 4.98 -3.98 4.19
N ARG A 26 5.68 -5.13 4.27
CA ARG A 26 6.83 -5.26 5.20
C ARG A 26 7.96 -4.30 4.87
N PHE A 27 8.26 -4.10 3.58
CA PHE A 27 9.25 -3.13 3.16
C PHE A 27 8.83 -1.70 3.53
N LEU A 28 7.57 -1.33 3.31
CA LEU A 28 7.05 -0.02 3.69
C LEU A 28 7.07 0.19 5.22
N ASP A 29 6.80 -0.86 6.00
CA ASP A 29 6.89 -0.79 7.46
C ASP A 29 8.34 -0.61 7.95
N PHE A 30 9.29 -1.27 7.28
CA PHE A 30 10.71 -1.02 7.49
C PHE A 30 11.10 0.43 7.14
N VAL A 31 10.66 0.94 5.97
CA VAL A 31 10.91 2.33 5.55
C VAL A 31 10.38 3.31 6.60
N ARG A 32 9.14 3.12 7.07
CA ARG A 32 8.49 3.98 8.07
C ARG A 32 9.25 4.10 9.38
N THR A 33 9.95 3.03 9.78
CA THR A 33 10.72 3.00 11.04
C THR A 33 12.21 3.31 10.83
N SER A 34 12.65 3.50 9.59
CA SER A 34 14.04 3.79 9.26
C SER A 34 14.38 5.29 9.38
N PRO A 35 15.64 5.65 9.63
CA PRO A 35 16.06 7.06 9.69
C PRO A 35 15.82 7.85 8.39
N VAL A 36 15.84 7.17 7.24
CA VAL A 36 15.58 7.77 5.91
C VAL A 36 14.10 7.76 5.53
N GLY A 37 13.25 7.15 6.38
CA GLY A 37 11.82 7.00 6.16
C GLY A 37 11.10 8.29 5.80
N PRO A 38 11.23 9.38 6.59
CA PRO A 38 10.55 10.65 6.31
C PRO A 38 10.81 11.17 4.89
N VAL A 39 12.07 11.17 4.45
CA VAL A 39 12.46 11.65 3.11
C VAL A 39 11.87 10.76 2.01
N LEU A 40 11.92 9.43 2.19
CA LEU A 40 11.36 8.49 1.21
C LEU A 40 9.84 8.62 1.10
N ILE A 41 9.17 8.85 2.22
CA ILE A 41 7.71 9.01 2.27
C ILE A 41 7.29 10.34 1.65
N GLU A 42 8.02 11.42 1.90
CA GLU A 42 7.78 12.74 1.30
C GLU A 42 7.99 12.76 -0.22
N ALA A 43 8.86 11.89 -0.74
CA ALA A 43 9.06 11.73 -2.18
C ALA A 43 7.90 11.02 -2.90
N LEU A 44 6.95 10.42 -2.16
CA LEU A 44 5.81 9.73 -2.77
C LEU A 44 4.73 10.73 -3.22
N PRO A 45 4.13 10.53 -4.41
CA PRO A 45 3.00 11.34 -4.85
C PRO A 45 1.85 11.35 -3.85
N VAL A 46 1.23 12.51 -3.68
CA VAL A 46 0.13 12.76 -2.76
C VAL A 46 -1.21 12.75 -3.51
N ALA A 47 -2.16 11.99 -2.99
CA ALA A 47 -3.51 11.87 -3.53
C ALA A 47 -4.21 13.23 -3.65
N GLY A 48 -4.68 13.54 -4.87
CA GLY A 48 -5.37 14.79 -5.18
C GLY A 48 -4.46 16.01 -5.35
N VAL A 49 -3.14 15.86 -5.25
CA VAL A 49 -2.19 16.99 -5.24
C VAL A 49 -1.21 16.90 -6.40
N ASP A 50 -0.44 15.81 -6.53
CA ASP A 50 0.67 15.76 -7.46
C ASP A 50 0.93 14.38 -8.10
N GLY A 51 1.90 14.39 -9.02
CA GLY A 51 2.36 13.22 -9.76
C GLY A 51 1.21 12.43 -10.40
N THR A 52 1.33 11.11 -10.35
CA THR A 52 0.33 10.18 -10.91
C THR A 52 -0.96 10.09 -10.10
N LEU A 53 -1.05 10.78 -8.95
CA LEU A 53 -2.24 10.80 -8.11
C LEU A 53 -2.96 12.16 -8.13
N LYS A 54 -2.46 13.15 -8.87
CA LYS A 54 -3.02 14.51 -8.92
C LYS A 54 -4.52 14.54 -9.20
N SER A 55 -4.99 13.73 -10.14
CA SER A 55 -6.41 13.63 -10.53
C SER A 55 -7.17 12.51 -9.83
N ARG A 56 -6.52 11.75 -8.92
CA ARG A 56 -7.13 10.61 -8.22
C ARG A 56 -7.51 11.00 -6.80
N PHE A 57 -8.62 10.43 -6.32
CA PHE A 57 -9.13 10.65 -4.97
C PHE A 57 -9.52 12.10 -4.61
N GLN A 58 -9.61 12.99 -5.61
CA GLN A 58 -10.13 14.34 -5.40
C GLN A 58 -11.56 14.26 -4.85
N ASN A 59 -11.89 15.17 -3.92
CA ASN A 59 -13.20 15.20 -3.26
C ASN A 59 -13.58 13.91 -2.51
N THR A 60 -12.58 13.13 -2.08
CA THR A 60 -12.78 11.95 -1.23
C THR A 60 -12.02 12.11 0.10
N PRO A 61 -12.34 11.32 1.14
CA PRO A 61 -11.59 11.33 2.39
C PRO A 61 -10.11 10.98 2.25
N LEU A 62 -9.66 10.46 1.11
CA LEU A 62 -8.26 10.09 0.86
C LEU A 62 -7.39 11.24 0.33
N ALA A 63 -7.99 12.35 -0.13
CA ALA A 63 -7.26 13.52 -0.61
C ALA A 63 -6.30 14.05 0.47
N GLY A 64 -5.03 14.24 0.12
CA GLY A 64 -3.98 14.68 1.05
C GLY A 64 -3.58 13.65 2.13
N ARG A 65 -4.27 12.51 2.23
CA ARG A 65 -4.04 11.48 3.25
C ARG A 65 -3.35 10.23 2.72
N VAL A 66 -3.30 10.05 1.40
CA VAL A 66 -2.57 8.95 0.76
C VAL A 66 -1.32 9.48 0.08
N ARG A 67 -0.18 8.85 0.39
CA ARG A 67 1.10 9.02 -0.29
C ARG A 67 1.49 7.70 -0.90
N ALA A 68 1.53 7.59 -2.23
CA ALA A 68 1.74 6.29 -2.85
C ALA A 68 2.36 6.35 -4.24
N LYS A 69 3.15 5.32 -4.55
CA LYS A 69 3.69 5.10 -5.88
C LYS A 69 2.73 4.24 -6.70
N THR A 70 2.52 4.66 -7.94
CA THR A 70 1.81 3.89 -8.97
C THR A 70 2.77 3.00 -9.76
N GLY A 71 2.32 1.81 -10.11
CA GLY A 71 2.98 0.93 -11.07
C GLY A 71 1.99 0.48 -12.15
N THR A 72 2.42 0.47 -13.40
CA THR A 72 1.67 -0.12 -14.52
C THR A 72 2.66 -0.82 -15.44
N LEU A 73 2.43 -2.10 -15.69
CA LEU A 73 3.10 -2.95 -16.66
C LEU A 73 2.01 -3.62 -17.51
N ASP A 74 2.39 -4.22 -18.64
CA ASP A 74 1.46 -4.83 -19.60
C ASP A 74 0.48 -5.80 -18.92
N ASP A 75 0.96 -6.57 -17.95
CA ASP A 75 0.17 -7.55 -17.20
C ASP A 75 -0.08 -7.18 -15.73
N ALA A 76 0.18 -5.94 -15.30
CA ALA A 76 -0.02 -5.58 -13.90
C ALA A 76 -0.32 -4.10 -13.65
N VAL A 77 -1.21 -3.84 -12.70
CA VAL A 77 -1.46 -2.51 -12.15
C VAL A 77 -1.27 -2.57 -10.64
N SER A 78 -0.59 -1.58 -10.07
CA SER A 78 -0.31 -1.52 -8.64
C SER A 78 -0.38 -0.11 -8.07
N LEU A 79 -0.68 -0.05 -6.77
CA LEU A 79 -0.58 1.14 -5.93
C LEU A 79 -0.09 0.71 -4.55
N ALA A 80 1.01 1.31 -4.08
CA ALA A 80 1.56 1.01 -2.77
C ALA A 80 2.16 2.26 -2.12
N GLY A 81 2.04 2.34 -0.80
CA GLY A 81 2.51 3.49 -0.02
C GLY A 81 1.83 3.55 1.34
N PHE A 82 1.51 4.76 1.79
CA PHE A 82 0.99 5.04 3.12
C PHE A 82 -0.34 5.76 3.06
N MET A 83 -1.22 5.42 4.00
CA MET A 83 -2.46 6.14 4.30
C MET A 83 -2.39 6.67 5.72
N LYS A 84 -2.73 7.95 5.92
CA LYS A 84 -2.82 8.55 7.25
C LYS A 84 -4.15 8.19 7.92
N ASP A 85 -4.09 7.52 9.08
CA ASP A 85 -5.25 7.29 9.94
C ASP A 85 -5.76 8.59 10.60
N THR A 86 -6.76 8.52 11.48
CA THR A 86 -7.32 9.68 12.17
C THR A 86 -6.39 10.28 13.23
N ALA A 87 -5.41 9.52 13.72
CA ALA A 87 -4.36 9.96 14.62
C ALA A 87 -3.12 10.50 13.86
N GLY A 88 -3.17 10.53 12.52
CA GLY A 88 -2.07 10.98 11.67
C GLY A 88 -0.97 9.94 11.48
N GLN A 89 -1.16 8.70 11.94
CA GLN A 89 -0.20 7.61 11.75
C GLN A 89 -0.21 7.12 10.32
N GLU A 90 0.98 6.89 9.76
CA GLU A 90 1.14 6.35 8.42
C GLU A 90 0.97 4.82 8.44
N ILE A 91 -0.10 4.35 7.82
CA ILE A 91 -0.43 2.93 7.69
C ILE A 91 0.04 2.44 6.32
N PRO A 92 0.97 1.46 6.25
CA PRO A 92 1.45 0.92 4.99
C PRO A 92 0.37 0.09 4.29
N PHE A 93 0.28 0.21 2.97
CA PHE A 93 -0.61 -0.61 2.15
C PHE A 93 0.05 -0.97 0.81
N ALA A 94 -0.42 -2.07 0.21
CA ALA A 94 -0.07 -2.44 -1.16
C ALA A 94 -1.24 -3.17 -1.81
N ILE A 95 -1.64 -2.71 -3.00
CA ILE A 95 -2.65 -3.36 -3.83
C ILE A 95 -1.98 -3.69 -5.17
N LEU A 96 -1.94 -4.98 -5.51
CA LEU A 96 -1.31 -5.51 -6.72
C LEU A 96 -2.36 -6.29 -7.51
N VAL A 97 -2.66 -5.85 -8.72
CA VAL A 97 -3.58 -6.51 -9.65
C VAL A 97 -2.77 -7.06 -10.82
N SER A 98 -2.62 -8.38 -10.90
CA SER A 98 -1.89 -9.06 -11.98
C SER A 98 -2.85 -9.72 -12.95
N ARG A 99 -2.47 -9.72 -14.24
CA ARG A 99 -3.25 -10.23 -15.38
C ARG A 99 -4.71 -9.78 -15.30
N PRO A 100 -4.98 -8.47 -15.21
CA PRO A 100 -6.35 -8.01 -15.15
C PRO A 100 -7.07 -8.48 -16.42
N LYS A 101 -8.20 -9.16 -16.27
CA LYS A 101 -9.14 -9.39 -17.39
C LYS A 101 -9.71 -8.07 -17.95
N LEU A 102 -9.51 -6.99 -17.19
CA LEU A 102 -9.94 -5.64 -17.46
C LEU A 102 -8.75 -4.84 -18.02
N ASN A 103 -9.03 -3.78 -18.78
CA ASN A 103 -7.97 -2.85 -19.17
C ASN A 103 -7.33 -2.16 -17.94
N ALA A 104 -6.15 -1.56 -18.14
CA ALA A 104 -5.40 -0.92 -17.06
C ALA A 104 -6.20 0.17 -16.32
N GLN A 105 -7.08 0.90 -17.00
CA GLN A 105 -7.90 1.95 -16.39
C GLN A 105 -8.93 1.38 -15.43
N SER A 106 -9.65 0.33 -15.83
CA SER A 106 -10.61 -0.36 -14.97
C SER A 106 -9.93 -1.03 -13.77
N ALA A 107 -8.74 -1.61 -13.95
CA ALA A 107 -7.95 -2.14 -12.84
C ALA A 107 -7.50 -1.03 -11.86
N ARG A 108 -7.07 0.13 -12.37
CA ARG A 108 -6.76 1.32 -11.54
C ARG A 108 -7.99 1.79 -10.75
N LYS A 109 -9.16 1.82 -11.39
CA LYS A 109 -10.41 2.20 -10.72
C LYS A 109 -10.77 1.21 -9.60
N ALA A 110 -10.64 -0.09 -9.85
CA ALA A 110 -10.90 -1.11 -8.83
C ALA A 110 -9.96 -0.97 -7.62
N ILE A 111 -8.69 -0.62 -7.86
CA ILE A 111 -7.73 -0.30 -6.80
C ILE A 111 -8.21 0.92 -5.98
N ASP A 112 -8.69 1.97 -6.65
CA ASP A 112 -9.17 3.19 -5.98
C ASP A 112 -10.41 2.92 -5.15
N ASP A 113 -11.38 2.19 -5.69
CA ASP A 113 -12.61 1.79 -5.00
C ASP A 113 -12.28 0.94 -3.77
N ALA A 114 -11.34 -0.01 -3.88
CA ALA A 114 -10.89 -0.84 -2.76
C ALA A 114 -10.21 -0.02 -1.65
N LEU A 115 -9.38 0.96 -2.03
CA LEU A 115 -8.71 1.82 -1.06
C LEU A 115 -9.71 2.76 -0.35
N LEU A 116 -10.69 3.30 -1.09
CA LEU A 116 -11.78 4.10 -0.53
C LEU A 116 -12.62 3.28 0.46
N PHE A 117 -12.97 2.04 0.10
CA PHE A 117 -13.69 1.13 0.98
C PHE A 117 -12.89 0.86 2.27
N ALA A 118 -11.60 0.53 2.15
CA ALA A 118 -10.72 0.30 3.30
C ALA A 118 -10.61 1.53 4.21
N SER A 119 -10.64 2.74 3.64
CA SER A 119 -10.55 3.99 4.40
C SER A 119 -11.70 4.19 5.38
N GLY A 120 -12.88 3.64 5.10
CA GLY A 120 -14.02 3.69 6.01
C GLY A 120 -13.78 2.93 7.31
N TYR A 121 -12.99 1.86 7.28
CA TYR A 121 -12.61 1.10 8.48
C TYR A 121 -11.47 1.78 9.25
N MET A 122 -10.57 2.49 8.56
CA MET A 122 -9.45 3.21 9.18
C MET A 122 -9.89 4.52 9.86
N GLN A 123 -11.09 5.02 9.54
CA GLN A 123 -11.68 6.19 10.18
C GLN A 123 -12.39 5.88 11.51
N GLN A 124 -12.47 4.61 11.89
CA GLN A 124 -12.98 4.22 13.22
C GLN A 124 -11.87 4.42 14.27
N PRO A 125 -12.17 4.98 15.46
CA PRO A 125 -11.21 4.96 16.56
C PRO A 125 -10.80 3.50 16.80
N GLY A 126 -9.50 3.23 16.73
CA GLY A 126 -8.97 1.87 16.64
C GLY A 126 -9.54 0.92 17.70
N PRO A 127 -9.62 -0.40 17.43
CA PRO A 127 -10.11 -1.35 18.42
C PRO A 127 -9.32 -1.18 19.71
N ARG A 128 -10.03 -0.99 20.83
CA ARG A 128 -9.42 -1.04 22.17
C ARG A 128 -8.64 -2.35 22.24
N ARG A 129 -7.33 -2.26 22.41
CA ARG A 129 -6.45 -3.43 22.59
C ARG A 129 -7.15 -4.33 23.63
N PRO A 130 -7.56 -5.57 23.30
CA PRO A 130 -8.21 -6.42 24.29
C PRO A 130 -7.26 -6.59 25.48
N PRO A 131 -7.77 -6.59 26.73
CA PRO A 131 -6.93 -6.74 27.90
C PRO A 131 -6.08 -8.00 27.72
N GLN A 132 -4.75 -7.83 27.77
CA GLN A 132 -3.85 -8.95 27.80
C GLN A 132 -4.14 -9.69 29.10
N HIS A 133 -4.87 -10.80 29.02
CA HIS A 133 -4.93 -11.73 30.14
C HIS A 133 -3.51 -12.18 30.40
N LYS A 134 -2.91 -11.63 31.47
CA LYS A 134 -1.69 -12.16 32.05
C LYS A 134 -1.94 -13.65 32.25
N ARG A 135 -1.24 -14.49 31.48
CA ARG A 135 -1.21 -15.93 31.76
C ARG A 135 -0.75 -16.05 33.20
N ALA A 136 -1.60 -16.59 34.06
CA ALA A 136 -1.20 -16.96 35.40
C ALA A 136 -0.02 -17.92 35.26
N SER A 137 1.09 -17.57 35.90
CA SER A 137 2.22 -18.47 36.09
C SER A 137 1.72 -19.71 36.83
N PRO A 138 2.08 -20.94 36.42
CA PRO A 138 1.80 -22.11 37.22
C PRO A 138 2.67 -22.01 38.48
N THR A 139 2.02 -21.85 39.63
CA THR A 139 2.64 -22.06 40.93
C THR A 139 2.88 -23.57 41.11
N HIS A 140 4.01 -23.90 41.74
CA HIS A 140 4.52 -25.24 42.07
C HIS A 140 3.49 -26.25 42.58
#